data_AF-A0AAV5B127-F1
#
_entry.id   AF-A0AAV5B127-F1
#
_cell.length_a   1.000
_cell.length_b   1.000
_cell.length_c   1.000
_cell.angle_alpha   90.00
_cell.angle_beta   90.00
_cell.angle_gamma   90.00
#
_symmetry.space_group_name_H-M   'P 1'
#
loop_
_entity.id
_entity.type
_entity.pdbx_description
1 polymer ?
#
loop_
_entity_poly.entity_id
_entity_poly.type
_entity_poly.pdbx_seq_one_letter_code
_entity_poly.pdbx_strand_id
1 'polypeptide(L)'
;MAGIRITLKETGQQSIARLWVAGVTSKIIKGYWVNSKGEKITLHPYDEPDFLYFYFESIEESIGKKVVYELFDSDLGIANDDSLYKGEYIISETNNTIIIPLTPELFQKGKDNITEFLTMERKDNILKIYIKFKVEDDRSYEFPTNDSDYLKIHVIEFVPKVMRKLSWTYGEELQNIWFRGYPNKKPWKEVILGVIKMDWVLSFPRVKKVYDNLVNNLWKEEKAINILKKMIKRMTQDNNIGLKLPKENWQTVSFGVTSDRLIEYENVEQPKDNYKQHTEKMPLFERFYYTSTNYKITDLFKLNLSEPLDDLTATLGSFNFRVIALGIITKTTEGFLIKINKIGVYIEDSFDFITKDEGLGDWNITKNKVQPIYPLVEPPFGSYRITNESYQKYRKDYGKGMDFNVYSDIKYIDKTKDNIFYATEKELS
;
A
#
# COMPACT_ATOMS: atom_id res chain seq x y z
N MET A 1 14.99 -51.68 32.08
CA MET A 1 13.93 -52.62 32.56
C MET A 1 14.33 -53.06 33.96
N ALA A 2 13.60 -52.66 35.00
CA ALA A 2 13.87 -53.11 36.37
C ALA A 2 12.72 -54.02 36.81
N GLY A 3 13.02 -55.29 37.13
CA GLY A 3 12.04 -56.23 37.65
C GLY A 3 12.10 -56.25 39.17
N ILE A 4 10.97 -56.06 39.83
CA ILE A 4 10.86 -56.26 41.29
C ILE A 4 10.30 -57.66 41.51
N ARG A 5 11.05 -58.49 42.23
CA ARG A 5 10.62 -59.86 42.58
C ARG A 5 9.87 -59.79 43.90
N ILE A 6 8.56 -60.03 43.86
CA ILE A 6 7.71 -60.05 45.05
C ILE A 6 7.52 -61.51 45.46
N THR A 7 7.84 -61.83 46.71
CA THR A 7 7.65 -63.16 47.29
C THR A 7 6.63 -63.06 48.42
N LEU A 8 5.53 -63.81 48.32
CA LEU A 8 4.54 -63.89 49.40
C LEU A 8 5.09 -64.77 50.53
N LYS A 9 5.19 -64.18 51.73
CA LYS A 9 5.90 -64.77 52.88
C LYS A 9 5.27 -66.07 53.41
N GLU A 10 3.95 -66.24 53.25
CA GLU A 10 3.22 -67.38 53.80
C GLU A 10 3.15 -68.58 52.84
N THR A 11 3.21 -68.35 51.52
CA THR A 11 3.06 -69.41 50.51
C THR A 11 4.33 -69.69 49.71
N GLY A 12 5.37 -68.86 49.86
CA GLY A 12 6.61 -68.94 49.07
C GLY A 12 6.41 -68.62 47.58
N GLN A 13 5.21 -68.23 47.18
CA GLN A 13 4.85 -67.99 45.80
C GLN A 13 5.54 -66.71 45.31
N GLN A 14 6.25 -66.83 44.20
CA GLN A 14 6.98 -65.73 43.58
C GLN A 14 6.23 -65.24 42.35
N SER A 15 5.96 -63.94 42.31
CA SER A 15 5.45 -63.27 41.13
C SER A 15 6.44 -62.21 40.67
N ILE A 16 6.64 -62.14 39.35
CA ILE A 16 7.42 -61.07 38.73
C ILE A 16 6.42 -59.97 38.38
N ALA A 17 6.40 -58.89 39.17
CA ALA A 17 5.71 -57.68 38.79
C ALA A 17 6.61 -56.93 37.80
N ARG A 18 6.16 -56.79 36.54
CA ARG A 18 6.81 -55.94 35.56
C ARG A 18 6.32 -54.52 35.78
N LEU A 19 7.20 -53.65 36.31
CA LEU A 19 6.94 -52.22 36.34
C LEU A 19 7.16 -51.68 34.92
N TRP A 20 6.06 -51.38 34.22
CA TRP A 20 6.15 -50.50 33.05
C TRP A 20 6.35 -49.09 33.60
N VAL A 21 7.60 -48.63 33.63
CA VAL A 21 7.81 -47.19 33.59
C VAL A 21 7.31 -46.80 32.21
N ALA A 22 6.15 -46.15 32.13
CA ALA A 22 5.77 -45.47 30.90
C ALA A 22 6.95 -44.55 30.58
N GLY A 23 7.76 -44.93 29.59
CA GLY A 23 8.95 -44.16 29.21
C GLY A 23 8.51 -42.73 29.00
N VAL A 24 9.25 -41.75 29.52
CA VAL A 24 8.82 -40.36 29.36
C VAL A 24 8.66 -40.10 27.88
N THR A 25 7.42 -39.79 27.51
CA THR A 25 6.99 -39.77 26.12
C THR A 25 7.17 -38.33 25.63
N SER A 26 7.90 -38.08 24.53
CA SER A 26 8.22 -36.74 23.99
C SER A 26 7.01 -35.83 23.81
N LYS A 27 7.07 -34.55 24.18
CA LYS A 27 5.88 -33.69 24.20
C LYS A 27 6.20 -32.25 23.84
N ILE A 28 5.39 -31.70 22.94
CA ILE A 28 5.30 -30.25 22.70
C ILE A 28 4.22 -29.68 23.62
N ILE A 29 4.59 -28.65 24.38
CA ILE A 29 3.78 -28.08 25.48
C ILE A 29 2.92 -26.92 24.95
N LYS A 30 3.54 -26.03 24.18
CA LYS A 30 2.88 -24.86 23.59
C LYS A 30 3.56 -24.48 22.28
N GLY A 31 2.84 -23.77 21.43
CA GLY A 31 3.38 -23.19 20.21
C GLY A 31 2.59 -21.96 19.78
N TYR A 32 3.29 -20.97 19.23
CA TYR A 32 2.70 -19.74 18.71
C TYR A 32 3.64 -19.06 17.71
N TRP A 33 3.05 -18.22 16.87
CA TRP A 33 3.77 -17.40 15.93
C TRP A 33 4.48 -16.25 16.65
N VAL A 34 5.70 -15.94 16.22
CA VAL A 34 6.50 -14.82 16.71
C VAL A 34 7.04 -14.00 15.54
N ASN A 35 7.43 -12.76 15.80
CA ASN A 35 8.25 -11.99 14.85
C ASN A 35 9.76 -12.33 15.02
N SER A 36 10.61 -11.71 14.21
CA SER A 36 12.07 -11.89 14.26
C SER A 36 12.71 -11.54 15.62
N LYS A 37 12.01 -10.79 16.47
CA LYS A 37 12.43 -10.42 17.84
C LYS A 37 11.91 -11.38 18.91
N GLY A 38 11.13 -12.40 18.54
CA GLY A 38 10.53 -13.35 19.47
C GLY A 38 9.24 -12.86 20.14
N GLU A 39 8.66 -11.74 19.71
CA GLU A 39 7.40 -11.23 20.25
C GLU A 39 6.23 -12.02 19.65
N LYS A 40 5.28 -12.48 20.48
CA LYS A 40 4.09 -13.21 20.00
C LYS A 40 3.26 -12.33 19.06
N ILE A 41 2.88 -12.88 17.90
CA ILE A 41 2.09 -12.21 16.88
C ILE A 41 0.92 -13.08 16.41
N THR A 42 -0.09 -12.43 15.83
CA THR A 42 -1.19 -13.06 15.08
C THR A 42 -1.37 -12.43 13.70
N LEU A 43 -0.53 -11.44 13.35
CA LEU A 43 -0.46 -10.77 12.05
C LEU A 43 1.00 -10.76 11.59
N HIS A 44 1.26 -11.15 10.35
CA HIS A 44 2.61 -11.17 9.80
C HIS A 44 3.17 -9.75 9.58
N PRO A 45 4.31 -9.37 10.19
CA PRO A 45 4.87 -8.03 10.02
C PRO A 45 5.35 -7.77 8.59
N TYR A 46 4.83 -6.72 7.96
CA TYR A 46 5.18 -6.36 6.57
C TYR A 46 6.68 -6.08 6.37
N ASP A 47 7.37 -5.62 7.41
CA ASP A 47 8.80 -5.34 7.43
C ASP A 47 9.68 -6.60 7.58
N GLU A 48 9.09 -7.79 7.73
CA GLU A 48 9.76 -9.09 7.78
C GLU A 48 9.37 -10.00 6.60
N PRO A 49 9.49 -9.54 5.34
CA PRO A 49 8.73 -10.08 4.21
C PRO A 49 9.09 -11.51 3.77
N ASP A 50 10.18 -12.09 4.26
CA ASP A 50 10.78 -13.29 3.66
C ASP A 50 10.60 -14.56 4.52
N PHE A 51 10.25 -14.42 5.81
CA PHE A 51 10.21 -15.54 6.73
C PHE A 51 9.08 -15.44 7.76
N LEU A 52 8.55 -16.60 8.12
CA LEU A 52 7.66 -16.81 9.25
C LEU A 52 8.45 -17.47 10.38
N TYR A 53 8.16 -17.09 11.62
CA TYR A 53 8.82 -17.65 12.80
C TYR A 53 7.77 -18.32 13.69
N PHE A 54 7.98 -19.61 13.95
CA PHE A 54 7.11 -20.38 14.83
C PHE A 54 7.87 -20.82 16.07
N TYR A 55 7.47 -20.32 17.23
CA TYR A 55 8.04 -20.70 18.51
C TYR A 55 7.30 -21.89 19.10
N PHE A 56 8.03 -22.83 19.71
CA PHE A 56 7.40 -23.91 20.49
C PHE A 56 8.24 -24.34 21.70
N GLU A 57 7.55 -24.80 22.75
CA GLU A 57 8.19 -25.40 23.91
C GLU A 57 8.00 -26.91 23.94
N SER A 58 9.01 -27.62 24.43
CA SER A 58 8.98 -29.07 24.63
C SER A 58 9.56 -29.45 25.99
N ILE A 59 9.22 -30.65 26.47
CA ILE A 59 9.85 -31.24 27.66
C ILE A 59 11.29 -31.66 27.33
N GLU A 60 12.18 -31.68 28.34
CA GLU A 60 13.61 -32.04 28.18
C GLU A 60 13.82 -33.38 27.49
N GLU A 61 12.95 -34.36 27.73
CA GLU A 61 13.01 -35.70 27.12
C GLU A 61 12.72 -35.71 25.61
N SER A 62 12.28 -34.58 25.07
CA SER A 62 12.09 -34.37 23.63
C SER A 62 13.36 -33.88 22.94
N ILE A 63 14.39 -33.44 23.67
CA ILE A 63 15.64 -32.94 23.08
C ILE A 63 16.33 -34.07 22.30
N GLY A 64 16.78 -33.75 21.09
CA GLY A 64 17.37 -34.69 20.13
C GLY A 64 16.34 -35.45 19.28
N LYS A 65 15.04 -35.31 19.55
CA LYS A 65 13.99 -35.94 18.75
C LYS A 65 13.69 -35.15 17.49
N LYS A 66 13.46 -35.87 16.40
CA LYS A 66 12.95 -35.28 15.17
C LYS A 66 11.44 -35.00 15.29
N VAL A 67 11.04 -33.86 14.76
CA VAL A 67 9.64 -33.47 14.58
C VAL A 67 9.43 -33.12 13.12
N VAL A 68 8.40 -33.70 12.52
CA VAL A 68 7.88 -33.29 11.22
C VAL A 68 6.80 -32.25 11.47
N TYR A 69 6.89 -31.09 10.83
CA TYR A 69 5.88 -30.05 10.94
C TYR A 69 5.25 -29.74 9.58
N GLU A 70 3.98 -29.35 9.60
CA GLU A 70 3.20 -29.07 8.41
C GLU A 70 2.28 -27.87 8.66
N LEU A 71 2.33 -26.90 7.74
CA LEU A 71 1.53 -25.69 7.77
C LEU A 71 0.23 -25.93 7.03
N PHE A 72 -0.86 -25.44 7.59
CA PHE A 72 -2.20 -25.57 7.04
C PHE A 72 -2.82 -24.20 6.83
N ASP A 73 -3.54 -24.01 5.72
CA ASP A 73 -4.48 -22.90 5.56
C ASP A 73 -5.78 -23.27 6.27
N SER A 74 -6.17 -22.45 7.24
CA SER A 74 -7.45 -22.58 7.93
C SER A 74 -8.54 -22.03 7.03
N ASP A 75 -9.09 -22.92 6.23
CA ASP A 75 -9.99 -22.58 5.17
C ASP A 75 -11.43 -23.02 5.53
N LEU A 76 -12.45 -22.23 5.16
CA LEU A 76 -13.84 -22.47 5.59
C LEU A 76 -14.54 -23.59 4.76
N GLY A 77 -13.80 -24.58 4.29
CA GLY A 77 -14.21 -25.56 3.27
C GLY A 77 -14.80 -26.87 3.79
N ILE A 78 -15.43 -27.65 2.90
CA ILE A 78 -16.04 -28.97 3.23
C ILE A 78 -14.98 -30.09 3.19
N ALA A 79 -13.81 -29.86 2.59
CA ALA A 79 -12.66 -30.76 2.63
C ALA A 79 -11.60 -30.23 3.60
N ASN A 80 -10.80 -31.15 4.16
CA ASN A 80 -9.76 -30.88 5.16
C ASN A 80 -8.83 -29.71 4.76
N ASP A 81 -8.43 -28.89 5.74
CA ASP A 81 -7.45 -27.81 5.58
C ASP A 81 -6.28 -28.19 4.66
N ASP A 82 -5.92 -27.30 3.73
CA ASP A 82 -4.88 -27.53 2.74
C ASP A 82 -3.48 -27.46 3.37
N SER A 83 -2.68 -28.52 3.18
CA SER A 83 -1.26 -28.52 3.53
C SER A 83 -0.46 -27.63 2.58
N LEU A 84 0.19 -26.62 3.14
CA LEU A 84 0.91 -25.57 2.40
C LEU A 84 2.41 -25.81 2.34
N TYR A 85 2.98 -26.29 3.44
CA TYR A 85 4.42 -26.45 3.61
C TYR A 85 4.71 -27.55 4.61
N LYS A 86 5.75 -28.35 4.34
CA LYS A 86 6.20 -29.41 5.24
C LYS A 86 7.70 -29.30 5.47
N GLY A 87 8.10 -29.43 6.72
CA GLY A 87 9.50 -29.42 7.10
C GLY A 87 9.80 -30.39 8.23
N GLU A 88 11.08 -30.44 8.59
CA GLU A 88 11.60 -31.28 9.65
C GLU A 88 12.50 -30.46 10.55
N TYR A 89 12.45 -30.74 11.86
CA TYR A 89 13.24 -30.04 12.86
C TYR A 89 13.74 -31.04 13.90
N ILE A 90 14.97 -30.86 14.39
CA ILE A 90 15.50 -31.61 15.53
C ILE A 90 15.40 -30.70 16.74
N ILE A 91 14.66 -31.13 17.76
CA ILE A 91 14.52 -30.36 19.01
C ILE A 91 15.90 -30.21 19.65
N SER A 92 16.42 -28.98 19.70
CA SER A 92 17.75 -28.70 20.25
C SER A 92 17.71 -28.35 21.73
N GLU A 93 16.60 -27.80 22.20
CA GLU A 93 16.43 -27.28 23.55
C GLU A 93 14.95 -27.31 23.96
N THR A 94 14.61 -26.85 25.16
CA THR A 94 13.21 -26.80 25.59
C THR A 94 12.42 -25.71 24.86
N ASN A 95 13.07 -24.64 24.40
CA ASN A 95 12.46 -23.47 23.74
C ASN A 95 13.01 -23.32 22.32
N ASN A 96 12.22 -23.64 21.30
CA ASN A 96 12.72 -23.72 19.93
C ASN A 96 12.02 -22.69 19.05
N THR A 97 12.64 -22.32 17.93
CA THR A 97 12.01 -21.51 16.90
C THR A 97 12.32 -22.10 15.53
N ILE A 98 11.27 -22.31 14.74
CA ILE A 98 11.34 -22.78 13.36
C ILE A 98 11.20 -21.55 12.45
N ILE A 99 12.07 -21.48 11.44
CA ILE A 99 12.05 -20.46 10.41
C ILE A 99 11.49 -21.09 9.13
N ILE A 100 10.46 -20.47 8.56
CA ILE A 100 9.74 -20.99 7.40
C ILE A 100 9.74 -19.91 6.32
N PRO A 101 10.18 -20.21 5.08
CA PRO A 101 10.13 -19.22 4.00
C PRO A 101 8.70 -18.74 3.73
N LEU A 102 8.49 -17.42 3.70
CA LEU A 102 7.23 -16.82 3.26
C LEU A 102 7.27 -16.66 1.73
N THR A 103 6.67 -17.62 1.03
CA THR A 103 6.64 -17.63 -0.44
C THR A 103 5.22 -17.53 -1.00
N PRO A 104 5.05 -17.04 -2.24
CA PRO A 104 3.73 -16.98 -2.89
C PRO A 104 3.04 -18.35 -3.01
N GLU A 105 3.78 -19.45 -2.95
CA GLU A 105 3.25 -20.81 -3.02
C GLU A 105 2.46 -21.23 -1.77
N LEU A 106 2.61 -20.51 -0.65
CA LEU A 106 1.74 -20.69 0.52
C LEU A 106 0.29 -20.24 0.23
N PHE A 107 0.10 -19.38 -0.76
CA PHE A 107 -1.20 -18.88 -1.18
C PHE A 107 -1.80 -19.78 -2.27
N GLN A 108 -2.06 -21.05 -1.94
CA GLN A 108 -2.65 -22.03 -2.85
C GLN A 108 -4.14 -21.75 -3.07
N LYS A 109 -4.47 -20.84 -3.99
CA LYS A 109 -5.86 -20.70 -4.44
C LYS A 109 -6.26 -21.91 -5.28
N GLY A 110 -6.95 -22.87 -4.68
CA GLY A 110 -7.81 -23.83 -5.38
C GLY A 110 -7.36 -25.29 -5.43
N LYS A 111 -7.74 -26.07 -4.41
CA LYS A 111 -8.06 -27.49 -4.60
C LYS A 111 -9.55 -27.81 -4.51
N ASP A 112 -10.36 -26.98 -3.86
CA ASP A 112 -11.80 -27.19 -3.76
C ASP A 112 -12.57 -26.50 -4.89
N ASN A 113 -12.54 -27.19 -6.03
CA ASN A 113 -13.40 -26.95 -7.17
C ASN A 113 -14.89 -27.16 -6.80
N ILE A 114 -15.74 -26.29 -7.36
CA ILE A 114 -17.20 -26.42 -7.60
C ILE A 114 -18.15 -25.79 -6.56
N THR A 115 -17.85 -25.74 -5.26
CA THR A 115 -18.83 -25.19 -4.27
C THR A 115 -18.71 -23.69 -4.01
N GLU A 116 -17.64 -23.02 -4.46
CA GLU A 116 -17.54 -21.55 -4.40
C GLU A 116 -18.43 -20.83 -5.42
N PHE A 117 -18.94 -21.55 -6.43
CA PHE A 117 -19.86 -21.00 -7.44
C PHE A 117 -21.19 -20.51 -6.84
N LEU A 118 -21.52 -20.93 -5.61
CA LEU A 118 -22.80 -20.62 -4.95
C LEU A 118 -22.67 -19.78 -3.68
N THR A 119 -21.49 -19.67 -3.05
CA THR A 119 -21.35 -18.99 -1.74
C THR A 119 -20.64 -17.64 -1.78
N MET A 120 -19.95 -17.26 -2.87
CA MET A 120 -19.21 -15.99 -2.96
C MET A 120 -18.27 -15.71 -1.74
N GLU A 121 -17.79 -16.74 -1.03
CA GLU A 121 -17.41 -16.58 0.39
C GLU A 121 -15.92 -16.71 0.75
N ARG A 122 -14.98 -16.91 -0.18
CA ARG A 122 -13.54 -16.68 0.11
C ARG A 122 -13.04 -15.36 -0.45
N LYS A 123 -13.70 -14.30 0.00
CA LYS A 123 -13.53 -12.89 -0.43
C LYS A 123 -12.37 -12.14 0.21
N ASP A 124 -11.69 -12.69 1.22
CA ASP A 124 -10.97 -11.83 2.13
C ASP A 124 -9.52 -11.53 1.76
N ASN A 125 -8.93 -12.21 0.76
CA ASN A 125 -7.55 -11.97 0.33
C ASN A 125 -6.53 -12.07 1.50
N ILE A 126 -6.85 -12.90 2.50
CA ILE A 126 -6.09 -13.10 3.74
C ILE A 126 -5.89 -14.60 3.93
N LEU A 127 -4.64 -15.02 4.02
CA LEU A 127 -4.24 -16.37 4.41
C LEU A 127 -4.25 -16.49 5.93
N LYS A 128 -4.79 -17.57 6.49
CA LYS A 128 -4.81 -17.82 7.95
C LYS A 128 -4.14 -19.15 8.23
N ILE A 129 -2.96 -19.15 8.85
CA ILE A 129 -2.19 -20.38 9.04
C ILE A 129 -2.04 -20.83 10.48
N TYR A 130 -2.02 -22.16 10.61
CA TYR A 130 -1.64 -22.87 11.82
C TYR A 130 -0.67 -24.01 11.46
N ILE A 131 -0.08 -24.65 12.46
CA ILE A 131 0.94 -25.69 12.28
C ILE A 131 0.53 -26.96 13.01
N LYS A 132 0.72 -28.11 12.36
CA LYS A 132 0.69 -29.43 12.99
C LYS A 132 2.09 -29.99 13.10
N PHE A 133 2.41 -30.54 14.26
CA PHE A 133 3.63 -31.29 14.52
C PHE A 133 3.31 -32.77 14.62
N LYS A 134 4.23 -33.60 14.15
CA LYS A 134 4.27 -35.04 14.39
C LYS A 134 5.65 -35.42 14.93
N VAL A 135 5.69 -35.92 16.16
CA VAL A 135 6.92 -36.36 16.83
C VAL A 135 7.20 -37.84 16.51
N GLU A 136 8.46 -38.28 16.62
CA GLU A 136 8.90 -39.66 16.34
C GLU A 136 8.06 -40.79 16.98
N ASP A 137 7.36 -40.52 18.07
CA ASP A 137 6.48 -41.47 18.76
C ASP A 137 5.03 -41.46 18.24
N ASP A 138 4.84 -40.97 17.01
CA ASP A 138 3.57 -40.85 16.30
C ASP A 138 2.52 -39.94 16.96
N ARG A 139 2.89 -39.12 17.96
CA ARG A 139 1.98 -38.10 18.50
C ARG A 139 1.95 -36.83 17.68
N SER A 140 0.73 -36.32 17.51
CA SER A 140 0.46 -35.10 16.78
C SER A 140 0.02 -33.97 17.71
N TYR A 141 0.48 -32.75 17.43
CA TYR A 141 0.13 -31.53 18.14
C TYR A 141 -0.28 -30.46 17.13
N GLU A 142 -1.28 -29.66 17.46
CA GLU A 142 -1.75 -28.55 16.62
C GLU A 142 -1.61 -27.24 17.38
N PHE A 143 -1.04 -26.22 16.72
CA PHE A 143 -0.84 -24.92 17.32
C PHE A 143 -1.03 -23.78 16.30
N PRO A 144 -1.41 -22.58 16.77
CA PRO A 144 -1.96 -22.31 18.10
C PRO A 144 -3.26 -23.11 18.36
N THR A 145 -3.63 -23.35 19.62
CA THR A 145 -4.82 -24.17 19.94
C THR A 145 -6.14 -23.41 19.80
N ASN A 146 -6.08 -22.09 19.54
CA ASN A 146 -7.23 -21.22 19.35
C ASN A 146 -7.13 -20.60 17.95
N ASP A 147 -8.21 -20.69 17.18
CA ASP A 147 -8.29 -20.17 15.82
C ASP A 147 -8.06 -18.66 15.72
N SER A 148 -8.42 -17.92 16.77
CA SER A 148 -8.16 -16.48 16.87
C SER A 148 -6.67 -16.12 17.00
N ASP A 149 -5.83 -17.09 17.36
CA ASP A 149 -4.37 -16.94 17.43
C ASP A 149 -3.66 -17.34 16.11
N TYR A 150 -4.38 -17.83 15.09
CA TYR A 150 -3.77 -18.19 13.80
C TYR A 150 -3.11 -16.97 13.15
N LEU A 151 -1.98 -17.18 12.49
CA LEU A 151 -1.27 -16.10 11.84
C LEU A 151 -2.01 -15.69 10.58
N LYS A 152 -2.36 -14.40 10.48
CA LYS A 152 -2.94 -13.82 9.27
C LYS A 152 -1.86 -13.16 8.43
N ILE A 153 -1.95 -13.37 7.12
CA ILE A 153 -1.07 -12.75 6.12
C ILE A 153 -1.95 -12.21 5.00
N HIS A 154 -1.87 -10.91 4.73
CA HIS A 154 -2.68 -10.29 3.70
C HIS A 154 -1.98 -10.43 2.35
N VAL A 155 -2.69 -10.90 1.32
CA VAL A 155 -2.09 -11.12 -0.01
C VAL A 155 -1.53 -9.83 -0.62
N ILE A 156 -2.05 -8.66 -0.20
CA ILE A 156 -1.57 -7.36 -0.69
C ILE A 156 -0.13 -7.06 -0.29
N GLU A 157 0.42 -7.74 0.72
CA GLU A 157 1.84 -7.66 1.08
C GLU A 157 2.75 -8.11 -0.08
N PHE A 158 2.23 -8.91 -1.02
CA PHE A 158 2.93 -9.35 -2.21
C PHE A 158 2.78 -8.43 -3.42
N VAL A 159 1.86 -7.45 -3.39
CA VAL A 159 1.66 -6.50 -4.50
C VAL A 159 2.97 -5.75 -4.83
N PRO A 160 3.69 -5.16 -3.86
CA PRO A 160 4.99 -4.51 -4.14
C PRO A 160 6.04 -5.49 -4.69
N LYS A 161 6.02 -6.75 -4.23
CA LYS A 161 6.95 -7.79 -4.75
C LYS A 161 6.68 -8.08 -6.23
N VAL A 162 5.42 -8.18 -6.63
CA VAL A 162 5.03 -8.35 -8.04
C VAL A 162 5.40 -7.11 -8.85
N MET A 163 5.12 -5.91 -8.35
CA MET A 163 5.52 -4.64 -8.99
C MET A 163 7.03 -4.58 -9.25
N ARG A 164 7.85 -4.95 -8.27
CA ARG A 164 9.31 -5.06 -8.43
C ARG A 164 9.71 -5.98 -9.56
N LYS A 165 9.08 -7.15 -9.68
CA LYS A 165 9.35 -8.14 -10.74
C LYS A 165 8.90 -7.66 -12.12
N LEU A 166 7.93 -6.75 -12.18
CA LEU A 166 7.48 -6.07 -13.39
C LEU A 166 8.27 -4.79 -13.70
N SER A 167 9.28 -4.45 -12.88
CA SER A 167 10.03 -3.19 -12.95
C SER A 167 9.17 -1.94 -12.76
N TRP A 168 8.07 -2.04 -12.01
CA TRP A 168 7.20 -0.93 -11.66
C TRP A 168 7.74 -0.20 -10.43
N THR A 169 8.72 0.65 -10.68
CA THR A 169 9.57 1.23 -9.62
C THR A 169 8.80 2.23 -8.78
N TYR A 170 8.04 3.12 -9.41
CA TYR A 170 7.31 4.17 -8.70
C TYR A 170 6.08 3.62 -7.98
N GLY A 171 5.37 2.68 -8.60
CA GLY A 171 4.24 1.99 -7.98
C GLY A 171 4.68 1.19 -6.75
N GLU A 172 5.80 0.46 -6.85
CA GLU A 172 6.38 -0.24 -5.70
C GLU A 172 6.75 0.74 -4.56
N GLU A 173 7.40 1.85 -4.89
CA GLU A 173 7.84 2.83 -3.89
C GLU A 173 6.66 3.45 -3.13
N LEU A 174 5.60 3.89 -3.83
CA LEU A 174 4.42 4.45 -3.18
C LEU A 174 3.66 3.43 -2.33
N GLN A 175 3.59 2.17 -2.77
CA GLN A 175 3.02 1.11 -1.96
C GLN A 175 3.82 0.88 -0.67
N ASN A 176 5.15 0.83 -0.76
CA ASN A 176 6.01 0.69 0.41
C ASN A 176 5.81 1.85 1.42
N ILE A 177 5.65 3.08 0.94
CA ILE A 177 5.33 4.24 1.77
C ILE A 177 3.98 4.04 2.46
N TRP A 178 2.96 3.64 1.69
CA TRP A 178 1.62 3.39 2.21
C TRP A 178 1.64 2.34 3.33
N PHE A 179 2.25 1.17 3.10
CA PHE A 179 2.30 0.05 4.05
C PHE A 179 3.01 0.39 5.37
N ARG A 180 4.05 1.23 5.33
CA ARG A 180 4.85 1.60 6.52
C ARG A 180 4.23 2.72 7.35
N GLY A 181 3.45 3.58 6.70
CA GLY A 181 2.89 4.78 7.31
C GLY A 181 1.82 4.49 8.36
N TYR A 182 1.57 5.50 9.21
CA TYR A 182 0.52 5.45 10.23
C TYR A 182 -0.88 5.48 9.60
N PRO A 183 -1.86 4.79 10.19
CA PRO A 183 -3.13 4.53 9.56
C PRO A 183 -3.94 5.83 9.44
N ASN A 184 -4.31 6.20 8.23
CA ASN A 184 -5.22 7.33 7.98
C ASN A 184 -6.04 7.10 6.70
N LYS A 185 -7.14 7.85 6.55
CA LYS A 185 -8.04 7.83 5.39
C LYS A 185 -8.22 9.24 4.78
N LYS A 186 -7.26 10.13 5.02
CA LYS A 186 -7.33 11.57 4.76
C LYS A 186 -6.05 11.97 4.04
N PRO A 187 -5.94 11.70 2.73
CA PRO A 187 -4.71 11.94 1.99
C PRO A 187 -4.20 13.39 2.10
N TRP A 188 -5.10 14.36 2.22
CA TRP A 188 -4.78 15.78 2.45
C TRP A 188 -4.05 16.13 3.76
N LYS A 189 -3.82 15.15 4.66
CA LYS A 189 -3.03 15.34 5.87
C LYS A 189 -1.54 15.02 5.69
N GLU A 190 -1.23 14.14 4.76
CA GLU A 190 0.12 13.62 4.54
C GLU A 190 0.57 13.94 3.12
N VAL A 191 1.81 14.40 2.97
CA VAL A 191 2.32 14.87 1.69
C VAL A 191 3.63 14.18 1.38
N ILE A 192 3.68 13.57 0.19
CA ILE A 192 4.89 12.99 -0.38
C ILE A 192 5.37 13.88 -1.52
N LEU A 193 6.59 14.40 -1.38
CA LEU A 193 7.26 15.21 -2.39
C LEU A 193 8.47 14.45 -2.94
N GLY A 194 8.81 14.70 -4.20
CA GLY A 194 10.11 14.34 -4.75
C GLY A 194 10.29 12.87 -5.15
N VAL A 195 9.33 11.99 -4.84
CA VAL A 195 9.30 10.62 -5.35
C VAL A 195 9.07 10.64 -6.86
N ILE A 196 7.96 11.21 -7.33
CA ILE A 196 7.58 11.20 -8.75
C ILE A 196 8.37 12.23 -9.55
N LYS A 197 8.94 11.82 -10.69
CA LYS A 197 9.65 12.70 -11.63
C LYS A 197 8.82 12.97 -12.87
N MET A 198 8.69 14.23 -13.25
CA MET A 198 8.01 14.68 -14.47
C MET A 198 8.63 14.06 -15.73
N ASP A 199 9.95 13.90 -15.78
CA ASP A 199 10.61 13.29 -16.94
C ASP A 199 10.24 11.81 -17.10
N TRP A 200 10.03 11.08 -16.00
CA TRP A 200 9.49 9.73 -16.03
C TRP A 200 8.01 9.73 -16.48
N VAL A 201 7.17 10.59 -15.90
CA VAL A 201 5.75 10.64 -16.30
C VAL A 201 5.60 11.01 -17.79
N LEU A 202 6.44 11.92 -18.29
CA LEU A 202 6.43 12.34 -19.69
C LEU A 202 7.10 11.34 -20.65
N SER A 203 7.73 10.27 -20.15
CA SER A 203 8.19 9.17 -21.00
C SER A 203 7.04 8.31 -21.54
N PHE A 204 5.85 8.40 -20.92
CA PHE A 204 4.64 7.71 -21.39
C PHE A 204 3.96 8.54 -22.49
N PRO A 205 3.92 8.06 -23.76
CA PRO A 205 3.40 8.86 -24.88
C PRO A 205 1.95 9.32 -24.70
N ARG A 206 1.12 8.49 -24.05
CA ARG A 206 -0.29 8.78 -23.75
C ARG A 206 -0.47 9.99 -22.84
N VAL A 207 0.43 10.13 -21.86
CA VAL A 207 0.44 11.25 -20.92
C VAL A 207 1.05 12.48 -21.59
N LYS A 208 2.16 12.30 -22.32
CA LYS A 208 2.86 13.38 -23.00
C LYS A 208 1.92 14.18 -23.92
N LYS A 209 0.96 13.53 -24.58
CA LYS A 209 -0.05 14.19 -25.41
C LYS A 209 -0.91 15.20 -24.63
N VAL A 210 -1.33 14.85 -23.41
CA VAL A 210 -2.12 15.73 -22.52
C VAL A 210 -1.25 16.91 -22.08
N TYR A 211 -0.02 16.63 -21.65
CA TYR A 211 0.96 17.66 -21.27
C TYR A 211 1.26 18.63 -22.43
N ASP A 212 1.51 18.12 -23.64
CA ASP A 212 1.82 18.95 -24.80
C ASP A 212 0.67 19.92 -25.13
N ASN A 213 -0.58 19.48 -25.01
CA ASN A 213 -1.73 20.37 -25.18
C ASN A 213 -1.80 21.45 -24.07
N LEU A 214 -1.56 21.06 -22.81
CA LEU A 214 -1.53 21.99 -21.68
C LEU A 214 -0.52 23.12 -21.90
N VAL A 215 0.72 22.79 -22.29
CA VAL A 215 1.83 23.74 -22.37
C VAL A 215 1.83 24.60 -23.64
N ASN A 216 1.11 24.15 -24.69
CA ASN A 216 0.99 24.88 -25.94
C ASN A 216 -0.26 25.78 -25.97
N ASN A 217 -1.35 25.34 -25.34
CA ASN A 217 -2.67 25.95 -25.51
C ASN A 217 -3.31 26.38 -24.18
N LEU A 218 -3.58 25.43 -23.28
CA LEU A 218 -4.54 25.63 -22.18
C LEU A 218 -4.09 26.69 -21.14
N TRP A 219 -2.78 26.81 -20.90
CA TRP A 219 -2.23 27.70 -19.86
C TRP A 219 -2.43 29.19 -20.13
N LYS A 220 -2.71 29.58 -21.37
CA LYS A 220 -2.86 30.97 -21.81
C LYS A 220 -4.27 31.32 -22.25
N GLU A 221 -5.22 30.41 -22.07
CA GLU A 221 -6.63 30.69 -22.37
C GLU A 221 -7.17 31.77 -21.45
N GLU A 222 -8.16 32.53 -21.93
CA GLU A 222 -8.76 33.64 -21.18
C GLU A 222 -9.25 33.20 -19.79
N LYS A 223 -9.87 32.01 -19.69
CA LYS A 223 -10.30 31.43 -18.41
C LYS A 223 -9.13 31.22 -17.45
N ALA A 224 -8.00 30.70 -17.95
CA ALA A 224 -6.80 30.49 -17.16
C ALA A 224 -6.22 31.84 -16.70
N ILE A 225 -6.12 32.83 -17.60
CA ILE A 225 -5.63 34.18 -17.26
C ILE A 225 -6.51 34.86 -16.20
N ASN A 226 -7.82 34.69 -16.27
CA ASN A 226 -8.74 35.21 -15.27
C ASN A 226 -8.55 34.56 -13.89
N ILE A 227 -8.20 33.27 -13.84
CA ILE A 227 -7.84 32.60 -12.59
C ILE A 227 -6.46 33.07 -12.12
N LEU A 228 -5.50 33.29 -13.01
CA LEU A 228 -4.17 33.79 -12.66
C LEU A 228 -4.23 35.15 -11.98
N LYS A 229 -5.09 36.07 -12.45
CA LYS A 229 -5.36 37.35 -11.76
C LYS A 229 -5.80 37.12 -10.32
N LYS A 230 -6.72 36.17 -10.09
CA LYS A 230 -7.17 35.79 -8.73
C LYS A 230 -6.04 35.19 -7.90
N MET A 231 -5.15 34.40 -8.50
CA MET A 231 -3.99 33.83 -7.79
C MET A 231 -2.96 34.90 -7.43
N ILE A 232 -2.69 35.86 -8.32
CA ILE A 232 -1.84 37.02 -8.01
C ILE A 232 -2.44 37.83 -6.87
N LYS A 233 -3.75 38.12 -6.90
CA LYS A 233 -4.45 38.75 -5.79
C LYS A 233 -4.33 37.94 -4.49
N ARG A 234 -4.46 36.62 -4.56
CA ARG A 234 -4.22 35.77 -3.39
C ARG A 234 -2.77 35.90 -2.87
N MET A 235 -1.77 36.02 -3.75
CA MET A 235 -0.37 36.22 -3.33
C MET A 235 -0.14 37.52 -2.57
N THR A 236 -0.93 38.57 -2.82
CA THR A 236 -0.84 39.85 -2.07
C THR A 236 -1.46 39.74 -0.67
N GLN A 237 -2.37 38.79 -0.48
CA GLN A 237 -3.14 38.58 0.75
C GLN A 237 -2.61 37.42 1.61
N ASP A 238 -1.87 36.48 1.02
CA ASP A 238 -1.34 35.32 1.72
C ASP A 238 -0.10 35.71 2.56
N ASN A 239 -0.20 35.49 3.88
CA ASN A 239 0.84 35.81 4.85
C ASN A 239 2.17 35.08 4.61
N ASN A 240 2.15 33.95 3.89
CA ASN A 240 3.36 33.20 3.56
C ASN A 240 4.11 33.76 2.35
N ILE A 241 3.47 34.63 1.55
CA ILE A 241 4.01 35.22 0.32
C ILE A 241 4.24 36.72 0.49
N GLY A 242 3.19 37.47 0.82
CA GLY A 242 3.26 38.92 1.01
C GLY A 242 3.69 39.69 -0.25
N LEU A 243 3.18 39.30 -1.43
CA LEU A 243 3.48 40.00 -2.69
C LEU A 243 3.05 41.46 -2.59
N LYS A 244 3.98 42.39 -2.78
CA LYS A 244 3.68 43.83 -2.83
C LYS A 244 3.60 44.27 -4.29
N LEU A 245 2.43 44.77 -4.69
CA LEU A 245 2.23 45.31 -6.03
C LEU A 245 3.07 46.59 -6.24
N PRO A 246 3.52 46.87 -7.48
CA PRO A 246 4.27 48.08 -7.79
C PRO A 246 3.37 49.31 -7.64
N LYS A 247 3.91 50.40 -7.07
CA LYS A 247 3.16 51.62 -6.77
C LYS A 247 3.44 52.74 -7.76
N GLU A 248 4.67 52.87 -8.22
CA GLU A 248 5.11 53.93 -9.12
C GLU A 248 4.94 53.52 -10.58
N ASN A 249 4.60 54.46 -11.47
CA ASN A 249 4.42 54.16 -12.90
C ASN A 249 5.72 53.57 -13.49
N TRP A 250 5.58 52.48 -14.24
CA TRP A 250 6.68 51.67 -14.79
C TRP A 250 7.54 50.91 -13.77
N GLN A 251 7.22 50.97 -12.48
CA GLN A 251 7.83 50.10 -11.49
C GLN A 251 7.44 48.64 -11.76
N THR A 252 8.42 47.75 -11.64
CA THR A 252 8.26 46.32 -11.84
C THR A 252 8.48 45.55 -10.53
N VAL A 253 7.73 44.46 -10.36
CA VAL A 253 7.96 43.47 -9.31
C VAL A 253 7.80 42.07 -9.87
N SER A 254 8.58 41.11 -9.38
CA SER A 254 8.41 39.70 -9.75
C SER A 254 7.23 39.08 -9.02
N PHE A 255 6.54 38.16 -9.68
CA PHE A 255 5.52 37.30 -9.07
C PHE A 255 5.76 35.83 -9.41
N GLY A 256 5.14 34.95 -8.63
CA GLY A 256 5.23 33.50 -8.77
C GLY A 256 5.72 32.84 -7.48
N VAL A 257 5.29 31.60 -7.27
CA VAL A 257 5.58 30.84 -6.04
C VAL A 257 6.09 29.46 -6.44
N THR A 258 7.29 29.10 -5.98
CA THR A 258 7.95 27.81 -6.28
C THR A 258 8.33 27.03 -5.03
N SER A 259 8.06 27.58 -3.85
CA SER A 259 8.45 26.96 -2.58
C SER A 259 7.67 25.68 -2.34
N ASP A 260 8.40 24.61 -2.04
CA ASP A 260 7.89 23.30 -1.65
C ASP A 260 7.62 23.19 -0.13
N ARG A 261 7.84 24.28 0.62
CA ARG A 261 7.53 24.35 2.05
C ARG A 261 6.08 23.97 2.28
N LEU A 262 5.87 22.95 3.11
CA LEU A 262 4.55 22.47 3.48
C LEU A 262 3.86 23.47 4.41
N ILE A 263 2.68 23.91 4.03
CA ILE A 263 1.82 24.83 4.78
C ILE A 263 0.44 24.21 4.91
N GLU A 264 -0.18 24.41 6.07
CA GLU A 264 -1.57 24.04 6.31
C GLU A 264 -2.48 25.20 5.93
N TYR A 265 -3.49 24.90 5.12
CA TYR A 265 -4.53 25.84 4.75
C TYR A 265 -5.88 25.32 5.17
N GLU A 266 -6.63 26.16 5.89
CA GLU A 266 -8.01 25.88 6.25
C GLU A 266 -8.96 26.06 5.06
N ASN A 267 -10.15 25.46 5.19
CA ASN A 267 -11.27 25.60 4.28
C ASN A 267 -10.97 25.17 2.83
N VAL A 268 -10.18 24.11 2.66
CA VAL A 268 -9.89 23.52 1.35
C VAL A 268 -10.88 22.39 1.07
N GLU A 269 -11.62 22.50 -0.04
CA GLU A 269 -12.60 21.51 -0.47
C GLU A 269 -11.92 20.19 -0.88
N GLN A 270 -12.45 19.08 -0.40
CA GLN A 270 -11.96 17.74 -0.69
C GLN A 270 -12.95 17.00 -1.60
N PRO A 271 -12.68 16.85 -2.91
CA PRO A 271 -13.61 16.24 -3.86
C PRO A 271 -13.99 14.80 -3.49
N LYS A 272 -13.04 14.02 -2.93
CA LYS A 272 -13.26 12.64 -2.50
C LYS A 272 -14.06 12.50 -1.19
N ASP A 273 -14.31 13.61 -0.47
CA ASP A 273 -15.19 13.65 0.72
C ASP A 273 -16.39 14.58 0.47
N ASN A 274 -17.04 14.42 -0.68
CA ASN A 274 -18.24 15.19 -1.07
C ASN A 274 -18.05 16.72 -0.96
N TYR A 275 -16.88 17.21 -1.36
CA TYR A 275 -16.52 18.64 -1.32
C TYR A 275 -16.54 19.26 0.08
N LYS A 276 -16.46 18.45 1.15
CA LYS A 276 -16.29 18.99 2.50
C LYS A 276 -14.98 19.76 2.60
N GLN A 277 -15.03 20.83 3.39
CA GLN A 277 -13.89 21.68 3.67
C GLN A 277 -13.09 21.12 4.85
N HIS A 278 -11.78 21.00 4.65
CA HIS A 278 -10.84 20.54 5.66
C HIS A 278 -9.61 21.45 5.70
N THR A 279 -8.83 21.30 6.76
CA THR A 279 -7.44 21.74 6.74
C THR A 279 -6.63 20.76 5.90
N GLU A 280 -5.96 21.28 4.87
CA GLU A 280 -5.08 20.52 3.99
C GLU A 280 -3.64 21.00 4.14
N LYS A 281 -2.72 20.04 4.24
CA LYS A 281 -1.29 20.28 4.18
C LYS A 281 -0.86 20.13 2.72
N MET A 282 -0.21 21.16 2.18
CA MET A 282 0.25 21.17 0.78
C MET A 282 1.55 21.97 0.63
N PRO A 283 2.36 21.72 -0.41
CA PRO A 283 3.48 22.60 -0.71
C PRO A 283 2.98 23.99 -1.08
N LEU A 284 3.72 25.04 -0.71
CA LEU A 284 3.24 26.42 -0.85
C LEU A 284 2.89 26.80 -2.29
N PHE A 285 3.60 26.27 -3.30
CA PHE A 285 3.26 26.50 -4.71
C PHE A 285 1.86 25.99 -5.11
N GLU A 286 1.37 24.93 -4.47
CA GLU A 286 0.10 24.28 -4.79
C GLU A 286 -1.08 25.21 -4.51
N ARG A 287 -0.93 26.17 -3.59
CA ARG A 287 -1.99 27.14 -3.30
C ARG A 287 -2.29 28.11 -4.45
N PHE A 288 -1.40 28.19 -5.44
CA PHE A 288 -1.36 29.22 -6.48
C PHE A 288 -1.36 28.67 -7.91
N TYR A 289 -1.65 27.39 -8.13
CA TYR A 289 -1.94 26.93 -9.49
C TYR A 289 -3.17 27.68 -10.03
N TYR A 290 -3.15 27.98 -11.33
CA TYR A 290 -4.20 28.79 -11.94
C TYR A 290 -4.90 28.10 -13.12
N THR A 291 -4.37 26.97 -13.57
CA THR A 291 -5.05 26.08 -14.49
C THR A 291 -4.61 24.64 -14.24
N SER A 292 -5.48 23.70 -14.63
CA SER A 292 -5.20 22.27 -14.57
C SER A 292 -5.82 21.56 -15.76
N THR A 293 -5.30 20.38 -16.05
CA THR A 293 -5.94 19.41 -16.94
C THR A 293 -5.68 18.01 -16.39
N ASN A 294 -6.58 17.07 -16.66
CA ASN A 294 -6.44 15.71 -16.16
C ASN A 294 -5.97 14.75 -17.24
N TYR A 295 -5.09 13.84 -16.86
CA TYR A 295 -4.97 12.56 -17.53
C TYR A 295 -6.01 11.63 -16.88
N LYS A 296 -6.94 11.13 -17.68
CA LYS A 296 -7.97 10.20 -17.22
C LYS A 296 -7.67 8.82 -17.75
N ILE A 297 -7.55 7.86 -16.85
CA ILE A 297 -7.69 6.46 -17.20
C ILE A 297 -9.16 6.22 -17.49
N THR A 298 -9.45 5.68 -18.66
CA THR A 298 -10.78 5.23 -19.02
C THR A 298 -11.17 4.12 -18.04
N ASP A 299 -12.21 4.37 -17.23
CA ASP A 299 -12.74 3.49 -16.20
C ASP A 299 -12.52 2.00 -16.51
N LEU A 300 -11.72 1.32 -15.69
CA LEU A 300 -11.34 -0.09 -15.87
C LEU A 300 -12.58 -1.01 -15.91
N PHE A 301 -13.73 -0.57 -15.38
CA PHE A 301 -15.00 -1.30 -15.46
C PHE A 301 -15.75 -1.10 -16.78
N LYS A 302 -15.40 -0.09 -17.60
CA LYS A 302 -16.07 0.22 -18.87
C LYS A 302 -15.40 -0.43 -20.07
N LEU A 303 -15.23 -1.76 -20.09
CA LEU A 303 -14.93 -2.60 -21.28
C LEU A 303 -13.80 -2.14 -22.24
N ASN A 304 -13.07 -1.07 -21.94
CA ASN A 304 -12.09 -0.48 -22.82
C ASN A 304 -10.72 -1.00 -22.39
N LEU A 305 -10.42 -2.18 -22.89
CA LEU A 305 -9.23 -3.00 -22.65
C LEU A 305 -7.92 -2.38 -23.17
N SER A 306 -7.90 -1.07 -23.45
CA SER A 306 -6.80 -0.41 -24.16
C SER A 306 -5.83 0.32 -23.23
N GLU A 307 -6.20 0.61 -21.97
CA GLU A 307 -5.25 1.22 -21.04
C GLU A 307 -4.40 0.17 -20.33
N PRO A 308 -3.06 0.28 -20.41
CA PRO A 308 -2.17 -0.69 -19.81
C PRO A 308 -2.19 -0.57 -18.28
N LEU A 309 -2.29 -1.70 -17.60
CA LEU A 309 -1.81 -1.81 -16.24
C LEU A 309 -0.28 -1.84 -16.30
N ASP A 310 0.32 -0.69 -16.05
CA ASP A 310 1.77 -0.48 -16.00
C ASP A 310 2.13 0.37 -14.77
N ASP A 311 3.42 0.68 -14.63
CA ASP A 311 3.94 1.46 -13.50
C ASP A 311 3.24 2.81 -13.33
N LEU A 312 2.91 3.51 -14.42
CA LEU A 312 2.17 4.78 -14.35
C LEU A 312 0.79 4.58 -13.73
N THR A 313 0.04 3.59 -14.22
CA THR A 313 -1.31 3.28 -13.71
C THR A 313 -1.26 2.87 -12.24
N ALA A 314 -0.27 2.07 -11.85
CA ALA A 314 -0.05 1.65 -10.47
C ALA A 314 0.39 2.79 -9.53
N THR A 315 1.03 3.84 -10.07
CA THR A 315 1.54 4.97 -9.30
C THR A 315 0.51 6.08 -9.13
N LEU A 316 -0.21 6.43 -10.20
CA LEU A 316 -0.97 7.68 -10.30
C LEU A 316 -2.43 7.53 -10.77
N GLY A 317 -2.83 6.34 -11.22
CA GLY A 317 -4.15 6.14 -11.81
C GLY A 317 -4.54 7.27 -12.79
N SER A 318 -5.67 7.94 -12.50
CA SER A 318 -6.01 9.24 -13.10
C SER A 318 -5.50 10.38 -12.23
N PHE A 319 -4.80 11.35 -12.82
CA PHE A 319 -4.14 12.43 -12.07
C PHE A 319 -4.26 13.79 -12.75
N ASN A 320 -3.92 14.86 -12.01
CA ASN A 320 -3.99 16.23 -12.51
C ASN A 320 -2.61 16.78 -12.85
N PHE A 321 -2.47 17.36 -14.03
CA PHE A 321 -1.45 18.37 -14.28
C PHE A 321 -1.94 19.72 -13.75
N ARG A 322 -1.07 20.43 -13.05
CA ARG A 322 -1.33 21.78 -12.54
C ARG A 322 -0.26 22.74 -13.05
N VAL A 323 -0.64 24.01 -13.22
CA VAL A 323 0.26 25.04 -13.75
C VAL A 323 0.34 26.23 -12.81
N ILE A 324 1.57 26.62 -12.48
CA ILE A 324 1.93 27.87 -11.82
C ILE A 324 2.64 28.80 -12.81
N ALA A 325 2.50 30.11 -12.63
CA ALA A 325 3.15 31.12 -13.46
C ALA A 325 4.20 31.91 -12.66
N LEU A 326 5.28 32.27 -13.35
CA LEU A 326 6.31 33.18 -12.87
C LEU A 326 6.50 34.30 -13.88
N GLY A 327 6.65 35.52 -13.39
CA GLY A 327 6.72 36.66 -14.27
C GLY A 327 6.97 37.98 -13.55
N ILE A 328 6.59 39.06 -14.24
CA ILE A 328 6.75 40.42 -13.78
C ILE A 328 5.40 41.13 -13.88
N ILE A 329 5.07 41.91 -12.85
CA ILE A 329 3.97 42.87 -12.84
C ILE A 329 4.59 44.25 -12.97
N THR A 330 4.14 45.02 -13.95
CA THR A 330 4.54 46.41 -14.17
C THR A 330 3.35 47.32 -13.90
N LYS A 331 3.52 48.34 -13.06
CA LYS A 331 2.50 49.38 -12.89
C LYS A 331 2.43 50.25 -14.15
N THR A 332 1.23 50.51 -14.65
CA THR A 332 0.99 51.45 -15.75
C THR A 332 0.05 52.58 -15.29
N THR A 333 -0.20 53.55 -16.16
CA THR A 333 -1.18 54.62 -15.92
C THR A 333 -2.61 54.09 -15.78
N GLU A 334 -2.93 52.96 -16.40
CA GLU A 334 -4.29 52.41 -16.48
C GLU A 334 -4.51 51.19 -15.55
N GLY A 335 -3.46 50.69 -14.89
CA GLY A 335 -3.53 49.49 -14.05
C GLY A 335 -2.18 48.80 -13.97
N PHE A 336 -2.17 47.53 -14.37
CA PHE A 336 -0.98 46.68 -14.41
C PHE A 336 -0.85 45.97 -15.75
N LEU A 337 0.38 45.90 -16.24
CA LEU A 337 0.80 45.03 -17.32
C LEU A 337 1.53 43.83 -16.71
N ILE A 338 1.03 42.62 -16.95
CA ILE A 338 1.61 41.39 -16.45
C ILE A 338 2.27 40.67 -17.60
N LYS A 339 3.52 40.26 -17.42
CA LYS A 339 4.27 39.42 -18.35
C LYS A 339 4.61 38.09 -17.69
N ILE A 340 4.16 36.99 -18.30
CA ILE A 340 4.56 35.64 -17.89
C ILE A 340 5.88 35.31 -18.58
N ASN A 341 6.93 35.07 -17.79
CA ASN A 341 8.26 34.71 -18.30
C ASN A 341 8.46 33.19 -18.32
N LYS A 342 7.83 32.48 -17.40
CA LYS A 342 7.99 31.04 -17.20
C LYS A 342 6.71 30.45 -16.62
N ILE A 343 6.41 29.22 -16.99
CA ILE A 343 5.40 28.41 -16.29
C ILE A 343 6.08 27.20 -15.65
N GLY A 344 5.56 26.76 -14.52
CA GLY A 344 5.90 25.48 -13.91
C GLY A 344 4.73 24.52 -14.04
N VAL A 345 4.98 23.30 -14.50
CA VAL A 345 3.98 22.24 -14.61
C VAL A 345 4.40 21.09 -13.71
N TYR A 346 3.46 20.58 -12.93
CA TYR A 346 3.67 19.44 -12.04
C TYR A 346 2.40 18.59 -11.98
N ILE A 347 2.53 17.43 -11.38
CA ILE A 347 1.43 16.52 -11.11
C ILE A 347 1.06 16.60 -9.64
N GLU A 348 -0.24 16.55 -9.40
CA GLU A 348 -0.82 16.27 -8.11
C GLU A 348 -1.79 15.10 -8.26
N ASP A 349 -1.69 14.18 -7.30
CA ASP A 349 -2.61 13.07 -7.15
C ASP A 349 -2.72 12.67 -5.67
N SER A 350 -3.70 11.84 -5.36
CA SER A 350 -3.93 11.24 -4.05
C SER A 350 -3.78 9.74 -4.15
N PHE A 351 -2.78 9.20 -3.45
CA PHE A 351 -2.56 7.77 -3.33
C PHE A 351 -3.37 7.26 -2.13
N ASP A 352 -4.57 6.77 -2.42
CA ASP A 352 -5.52 6.35 -1.40
C ASP A 352 -6.38 5.16 -1.81
N PHE A 353 -6.94 4.51 -0.79
CA PHE A 353 -7.84 3.36 -0.96
C PHE A 353 -9.14 3.57 -0.20
N ILE A 354 -9.76 4.75 -0.32
CA ILE A 354 -10.95 5.14 0.48
C ILE A 354 -12.28 4.85 -0.21
N THR A 355 -12.32 4.80 -1.55
CA THR A 355 -13.52 4.48 -2.31
C THR A 355 -13.89 3.02 -2.11
N LYS A 356 -15.18 2.74 -1.98
CA LYS A 356 -15.69 1.37 -1.81
C LYS A 356 -15.71 0.66 -3.17
N ASP A 357 -15.38 -0.63 -3.18
CA ASP A 357 -15.54 -1.54 -4.32
C ASP A 357 -14.72 -1.18 -5.58
N GLU A 358 -13.76 -0.24 -5.49
CA GLU A 358 -12.84 0.06 -6.58
C GLU A 358 -11.84 -1.08 -6.76
N GLY A 359 -11.79 -1.62 -7.98
CA GLY A 359 -10.95 -2.74 -8.36
C GLY A 359 -9.57 -2.30 -8.83
N LEU A 360 -8.53 -2.96 -8.32
CA LEU A 360 -7.11 -2.64 -8.55
C LEU A 360 -6.38 -3.70 -9.40
N GLY A 361 -7.12 -4.62 -9.99
CA GLY A 361 -6.60 -5.71 -10.83
C GLY A 361 -6.76 -7.10 -10.23
N ASP A 362 -6.63 -8.11 -11.08
CA ASP A 362 -6.49 -9.51 -10.68
C ASP A 362 -4.99 -9.87 -10.68
N TRP A 363 -4.43 -10.09 -9.49
CA TRP A 363 -3.00 -10.25 -9.24
C TRP A 363 -2.63 -11.72 -9.04
N ASN A 364 -1.73 -12.24 -9.87
CA ASN A 364 -1.13 -13.56 -9.71
C ASN A 364 0.25 -13.42 -9.07
N ILE A 365 0.32 -13.64 -7.76
CA ILE A 365 1.54 -13.43 -6.96
C ILE A 365 2.62 -14.51 -7.20
N THR A 366 2.23 -15.70 -7.61
CA THR A 366 3.16 -16.79 -7.96
C THR A 366 3.80 -16.56 -9.33
N LYS A 367 3.01 -16.12 -10.32
CA LYS A 367 3.47 -15.88 -11.69
C LYS A 367 4.03 -14.46 -11.90
N ASN A 368 3.95 -13.60 -10.90
CA ASN A 368 4.29 -12.18 -10.99
C ASN A 368 3.57 -11.48 -12.15
N LYS A 369 2.25 -11.66 -12.25
CA LYS A 369 1.41 -11.07 -13.29
C LYS A 369 0.24 -10.32 -12.68
N VAL A 370 -0.23 -9.31 -13.39
CA VAL A 370 -1.46 -8.61 -13.09
C VAL A 370 -2.22 -8.38 -14.38
N GLN A 371 -3.54 -8.42 -14.29
CA GLN A 371 -4.42 -8.12 -15.41
C GLN A 371 -5.60 -7.25 -14.96
N PRO A 372 -6.24 -6.52 -15.89
CA PRO A 372 -7.47 -5.81 -15.61
C PRO A 372 -8.54 -6.73 -15.03
N ILE A 373 -9.40 -6.16 -14.17
CA ILE A 373 -10.58 -6.85 -13.68
C ILE A 373 -11.60 -6.88 -14.82
N TYR A 374 -12.07 -8.08 -15.13
CA TYR A 374 -13.21 -8.27 -16.03
C TYR A 374 -14.48 -8.37 -15.18
N PRO A 375 -15.40 -7.39 -15.27
CA PRO A 375 -16.65 -7.45 -14.51
C PRO A 375 -17.40 -8.74 -14.80
N LEU A 376 -18.00 -9.35 -13.77
CA LEU A 376 -18.77 -10.60 -13.86
C LEU A 376 -17.95 -11.84 -14.25
N VAL A 377 -16.62 -11.73 -14.34
CA VAL A 377 -15.71 -12.85 -14.56
C VAL A 377 -14.91 -13.08 -13.27
N GLU A 378 -14.79 -14.33 -12.86
CA GLU A 378 -13.92 -14.69 -11.74
C GLU A 378 -12.45 -14.44 -12.09
N PRO A 379 -11.60 -14.09 -11.11
CA PRO A 379 -10.17 -13.99 -11.33
C PRO A 379 -9.63 -15.30 -11.91
N PRO A 380 -8.67 -15.25 -12.84
CA PRO A 380 -8.03 -16.46 -13.36
C PRO A 380 -7.51 -17.34 -12.23
N PHE A 381 -7.40 -18.65 -12.49
CA PHE A 381 -6.85 -19.60 -11.53
C PHE A 381 -5.48 -19.14 -10.98
N GLY A 382 -5.34 -19.15 -9.66
CA GLY A 382 -4.17 -18.65 -8.95
C GLY A 382 -4.04 -17.12 -8.85
N SER A 383 -5.05 -16.36 -9.26
CA SER A 383 -5.08 -14.90 -9.14
C SER A 383 -6.01 -14.42 -8.03
N TYR A 384 -5.65 -13.30 -7.42
CA TYR A 384 -6.37 -12.62 -6.34
C TYR A 384 -6.94 -11.31 -6.85
N ARG A 385 -8.25 -11.11 -6.70
CA ARG A 385 -8.88 -9.83 -7.03
C ARG A 385 -8.56 -8.83 -5.94
N ILE A 386 -7.73 -7.86 -6.24
CA ILE A 386 -7.36 -6.83 -5.28
C ILE A 386 -8.29 -5.62 -5.48
N THR A 387 -8.83 -5.12 -4.38
CA THR A 387 -9.70 -3.94 -4.35
C THR A 387 -9.24 -3.00 -3.24
N ASN A 388 -9.82 -1.81 -3.18
CA ASN A 388 -9.63 -0.90 -2.05
C ASN A 388 -10.01 -1.54 -0.71
N GLU A 389 -10.97 -2.47 -0.70
CA GLU A 389 -11.36 -3.20 0.51
C GLU A 389 -10.21 -4.05 1.06
N SER A 390 -9.38 -4.65 0.20
CA SER A 390 -8.19 -5.39 0.63
C SER A 390 -7.23 -4.49 1.43
N TYR A 391 -6.97 -3.28 0.96
CA TYR A 391 -6.14 -2.29 1.66
C TYR A 391 -6.81 -1.77 2.93
N GLN A 392 -8.13 -1.56 2.92
CA GLN A 392 -8.87 -1.13 4.11
C GLN A 392 -8.86 -2.20 5.21
N LYS A 393 -8.96 -3.48 4.85
CA LYS A 393 -8.84 -4.62 5.78
C LYS A 393 -7.44 -4.67 6.39
N TYR A 394 -6.39 -4.58 5.56
CA TYR A 394 -5.01 -4.47 6.06
C TYR A 394 -4.87 -3.32 7.05
N ARG A 395 -5.37 -2.13 6.71
CA ARG A 395 -5.28 -0.97 7.61
C ARG A 395 -5.96 -1.20 8.95
N LYS A 396 -7.13 -1.83 8.92
CA LYS A 396 -7.90 -2.16 10.11
C LYS A 396 -7.16 -3.14 11.02
N ASP A 397 -6.59 -4.19 10.44
CA ASP A 397 -5.93 -5.26 11.19
C ASP A 397 -4.57 -4.80 11.74
N TYR A 398 -3.75 -4.17 10.90
CA TYR A 398 -2.37 -3.82 11.24
C TYR A 398 -2.20 -2.48 11.96
N GLY A 399 -3.21 -1.60 11.90
CA GLY A 399 -3.02 -0.21 12.34
C GLY A 399 -1.90 0.48 11.56
N LYS A 400 -1.79 0.18 10.26
CA LYS A 400 -0.83 0.72 9.28
C LYS A 400 -1.55 1.03 7.97
N GLY A 401 -0.94 1.71 7.00
CA GLY A 401 -1.63 2.06 5.74
C GLY A 401 -2.03 3.52 5.70
N MET A 402 -1.14 4.35 5.17
CA MET A 402 -1.24 5.81 5.18
C MET A 402 -1.63 6.35 3.81
N ASP A 403 -2.86 6.86 3.67
CA ASP A 403 -3.23 7.61 2.47
C ASP A 403 -2.51 8.97 2.47
N PHE A 404 -2.10 9.46 1.29
CA PHE A 404 -1.35 10.73 1.16
C PHE A 404 -1.59 11.41 -0.20
N ASN A 405 -1.40 12.73 -0.25
CA ASN A 405 -1.22 13.45 -1.49
C ASN A 405 0.23 13.33 -1.96
N VAL A 406 0.42 13.15 -3.27
CA VAL A 406 1.74 13.06 -3.90
C VAL A 406 1.89 14.14 -4.96
N TYR A 407 3.06 14.78 -4.96
CA TYR A 407 3.42 15.78 -5.96
C TYR A 407 4.69 15.36 -6.69
N SER A 408 4.70 15.55 -8.01
CA SER A 408 5.93 15.43 -8.78
C SER A 408 6.88 16.61 -8.51
N ASP A 409 8.10 16.52 -9.01
CA ASP A 409 8.90 17.72 -9.25
C ASP A 409 8.22 18.66 -10.27
N ILE A 410 8.68 19.92 -10.30
CA ILE A 410 8.12 20.94 -11.20
C ILE A 410 8.97 21.02 -12.47
N LYS A 411 8.34 20.78 -13.62
CA LYS A 411 8.95 21.02 -14.93
C LYS A 411 8.71 22.46 -15.37
N TYR A 412 9.79 23.24 -15.42
CA TYR A 412 9.74 24.64 -15.83
C TYR A 412 9.93 24.82 -17.34
N ILE A 413 9.19 25.79 -17.90
CA ILE A 413 9.17 26.08 -19.33
C ILE A 413 9.26 27.59 -19.51
N ASP A 414 10.30 28.05 -20.21
CA ASP A 414 10.45 29.47 -20.55
C ASP A 414 9.43 29.89 -21.61
N LYS A 415 8.85 31.09 -21.41
CA LYS A 415 7.80 31.68 -22.24
C LYS A 415 8.26 33.06 -22.70
N THR A 416 9.12 33.08 -23.71
CA THR A 416 9.89 34.28 -24.11
C THR A 416 9.18 35.22 -25.08
N LYS A 417 8.02 34.85 -25.65
CA LYS A 417 7.27 35.68 -26.64
C LYS A 417 5.84 36.00 -26.18
N ASP A 418 5.51 37.29 -26.11
CA ASP A 418 4.16 37.89 -26.08
C ASP A 418 3.09 37.26 -25.17
N ASN A 419 3.47 36.82 -23.97
CA ASN A 419 2.52 36.35 -22.96
C ASN A 419 2.22 37.47 -21.96
N ILE A 420 1.59 38.51 -22.49
CA ILE A 420 1.22 39.71 -21.74
C ILE A 420 -0.30 39.82 -21.61
N PHE A 421 -0.75 40.33 -20.47
CA PHE A 421 -2.15 40.71 -20.26
C PHE A 421 -2.23 41.89 -19.29
N TYR A 422 -3.37 42.58 -19.33
CA TYR A 422 -3.64 43.71 -18.46
C TYR A 422 -4.56 43.30 -17.30
N ALA A 423 -4.35 43.94 -16.15
CA ALA A 423 -5.24 43.85 -15.00
C ALA A 423 -5.45 45.23 -14.38
N THR A 424 -6.65 45.45 -13.87
CA THR A 424 -7.01 46.61 -13.06
C THR A 424 -6.52 46.44 -11.62
N GLU A 425 -6.51 47.54 -10.86
CA GLU A 425 -6.23 47.50 -9.41
C GLU A 425 -7.13 46.50 -8.68
N LYS A 426 -8.44 46.60 -8.90
CA LYS A 426 -9.44 45.73 -8.25
C LYS A 426 -9.22 44.24 -8.51
N GLU A 427 -8.67 43.88 -9.66
CA GLU A 427 -8.38 42.48 -10.01
C GLU A 427 -7.18 41.91 -9.24
N LEU A 428 -6.22 42.74 -8.83
CA LEU A 428 -4.98 42.30 -8.15
C LEU A 428 -4.91 42.67 -6.66
N SER A 429 -5.71 43.63 -6.18
CA SER A 429 -5.75 44.07 -4.78
C SER A 429 -6.89 43.42 -4.00
#